data_AF-A0A355QDT4-F1
#
_entry.id   AF-A0A355QDT4-F1
#
_cell.length_a   1.000
_cell.length_b   1.000
_cell.length_c   1.000
_cell.angle_alpha   90.00
_cell.angle_beta   90.00
_cell.angle_gamma   90.00
#
_symmetry.space_group_name_H-M   'P 1'
#
loop_
_entity.id
_entity.type
_entity.pdbx_description
1 polymer ?
#
loop_
_entity_poly.entity_id
_entity_poly.type
_entity_poly.pdbx_seq_one_letter_code
_entity_poly.pdbx_strand_id
1 'polypeptide(L)'
;MADEAFPHGAFAALGYESAHHGEGRWNGVAVISRVGLDDVRPGFADGRDDPDPDARILWATCDGVRVASCYIPNGREVGHDHWHYKLDWLGRLHDDLAANADVAADPVVVVGDF
;
A
#
# COMPACT_ATOMS: atom_id res chain seq x y z
N MET A 1 9.11 -11.22 1.00
CA MET A 1 8.29 -12.43 0.75
C MET A 1 7.63 -12.27 -0.62
N ALA A 2 7.62 -13.31 -1.45
CA ALA A 2 6.95 -13.24 -2.75
C ALA A 2 5.46 -13.46 -2.51
N ASP A 3 4.61 -13.01 -3.43
CA ASP A 3 3.17 -13.10 -3.27
C ASP A 3 2.70 -14.56 -3.07
N GLU A 4 3.27 -15.49 -3.82
CA GLU A 4 2.94 -16.92 -3.72
C GLU A 4 3.36 -17.56 -2.38
N ALA A 5 4.29 -16.94 -1.67
CA ALA A 5 4.74 -17.38 -0.36
C ALA A 5 3.93 -16.77 0.79
N PHE A 6 3.03 -15.82 0.50
CA PHE A 6 2.19 -15.19 1.51
C PHE A 6 1.17 -16.19 2.07
N PRO A 7 1.00 -16.31 3.41
CA PRO A 7 0.22 -17.38 4.02
C PRO A 7 -1.29 -17.10 4.02
N HIS A 8 -1.89 -16.85 2.84
CA HIS A 8 -3.33 -16.57 2.70
C HIS A 8 -4.22 -17.63 3.39
N GLY A 9 -3.88 -18.91 3.24
CA GLY A 9 -4.64 -20.01 3.84
C GLY A 9 -4.67 -19.99 5.38
N ALA A 10 -3.61 -19.51 6.02
CA ALA A 10 -3.56 -19.38 7.47
C ALA A 10 -4.50 -18.28 7.97
N PHE A 11 -4.58 -17.15 7.26
CA PHE A 11 -5.53 -16.07 7.56
C PHE A 11 -6.97 -16.49 7.26
N ALA A 12 -7.20 -17.15 6.12
CA ALA A 12 -8.51 -17.66 5.75
C ALA A 12 -9.06 -18.66 6.79
N ALA A 13 -8.21 -19.55 7.32
CA ALA A 13 -8.60 -20.47 8.40
C ALA A 13 -9.00 -19.76 9.71
N LEU A 14 -8.59 -18.50 9.90
CA LEU A 14 -8.99 -17.64 11.02
C LEU A 14 -10.19 -16.73 10.68
N GLY A 15 -10.76 -16.87 9.48
CA GLY A 15 -11.89 -16.08 9.01
C GLY A 15 -11.51 -14.71 8.43
N TYR A 16 -10.26 -14.53 8.01
CA TYR A 16 -9.79 -13.29 7.39
C TYR A 16 -9.58 -13.48 5.88
N GLU A 17 -9.98 -12.48 5.11
CA GLU A 17 -9.47 -12.25 3.76
C GLU A 17 -8.15 -11.51 3.84
N SER A 18 -7.25 -11.76 2.88
CA SER A 18 -5.94 -11.13 2.85
C SER A 18 -5.52 -10.81 1.43
N ALA A 19 -4.95 -9.63 1.26
CA ALA A 19 -4.27 -9.19 0.05
C ALA A 19 -2.84 -8.81 0.43
N HIS A 20 -1.89 -9.12 -0.45
CA HIS A 20 -0.48 -8.85 -0.25
C HIS A 20 0.12 -8.28 -1.54
N HIS A 21 1.20 -7.52 -1.38
CA HIS A 21 2.01 -7.04 -2.48
C HIS A 21 3.46 -7.11 -2.04
N GLY A 22 4.26 -7.95 -2.70
CA GLY A 22 5.67 -8.17 -2.37
C GLY A 22 6.41 -9.00 -3.42
N GLU A 23 7.69 -8.69 -3.62
CA GLU A 23 8.52 -9.25 -4.72
C GLU A 23 9.60 -10.24 -4.23
N GLY A 24 9.44 -10.84 -3.06
CA GLY A 24 10.34 -11.91 -2.61
C GLY A 24 11.62 -11.46 -1.93
N ARG A 25 12.24 -10.35 -2.36
CA ARG A 25 13.56 -9.95 -1.87
C ARG A 25 13.53 -8.89 -0.75
N TRP A 26 12.83 -7.79 -0.97
CA TRP A 26 12.80 -6.64 -0.08
C TRP A 26 11.36 -6.12 0.04
N ASN A 27 11.08 -5.41 1.13
CA ASN A 27 9.78 -4.80 1.41
C ASN A 27 8.63 -5.82 1.40
N GLY A 28 7.42 -5.34 1.16
CA GLY A 28 6.18 -6.11 1.18
C GLY A 28 5.18 -5.52 2.15
N VAL A 29 3.94 -5.38 1.68
CA VAL A 29 2.81 -4.88 2.46
C VAL A 29 1.60 -5.79 2.28
N ALA A 30 0.71 -5.79 3.26
CA ALA A 30 -0.51 -6.56 3.21
C ALA A 30 -1.67 -5.82 3.88
N VAL A 31 -2.88 -6.15 3.45
CA VAL A 31 -4.13 -5.81 4.15
C VAL A 31 -4.83 -7.12 4.49
N ILE A 32 -5.21 -7.28 5.75
CA ILE A 32 -5.88 -8.48 6.25
C ILE A 32 -7.14 -8.03 6.99
N SER A 33 -8.30 -8.52 6.55
CA SER A 33 -9.60 -8.02 6.99
C SER A 33 -10.55 -9.18 7.29
N ARG A 34 -11.32 -9.05 8.38
CA ARG A 34 -12.41 -9.98 8.72
C ARG A 34 -13.77 -9.53 8.16
N VAL A 35 -13.82 -8.34 7.57
CA VAL A 35 -15.03 -7.70 7.05
C VAL A 35 -15.02 -7.58 5.52
N GLY A 36 -14.27 -8.47 4.87
CA GLY A 36 -14.10 -8.46 3.41
C GLY A 36 -12.95 -7.56 2.92
N LEU A 37 -12.54 -7.79 1.68
CA LEU A 37 -11.61 -6.95 0.91
C LEU A 37 -12.16 -6.72 -0.51
N ASP A 38 -12.44 -5.45 -0.82
CA ASP A 38 -12.84 -5.00 -2.16
C ASP A 38 -11.78 -4.07 -2.75
N ASP A 39 -11.83 -3.84 -4.07
CA ASP A 39 -11.01 -2.86 -4.81
C ASP A 39 -9.52 -2.86 -4.45
N VAL A 40 -8.94 -4.05 -4.29
CA VAL A 40 -7.53 -4.24 -3.97
C VAL A 40 -6.66 -3.67 -5.10
N ARG A 41 -5.72 -2.78 -4.76
CA ARG A 41 -4.85 -2.11 -5.75
C ARG A 41 -3.42 -1.95 -5.21
N PRO A 42 -2.42 -2.64 -5.79
CA PRO A 42 -1.02 -2.37 -5.49
C PRO A 42 -0.56 -1.07 -6.15
N GLY A 43 0.40 -0.38 -5.53
CA GLY A 43 1.01 0.83 -6.10
C GLY A 43 0.09 2.06 -6.13
N PHE A 44 0.42 2.99 -7.03
CA PHE A 44 -0.26 4.27 -7.20
C PHE A 44 -1.11 4.29 -8.49
N ALA A 45 -2.21 5.04 -8.47
CA ALA A 45 -2.89 5.57 -9.65
C ALA A 45 -2.95 7.11 -9.55
N ASP A 46 -1.77 7.71 -9.48
CA ASP A 46 -1.50 9.15 -9.43
C ASP A 46 -1.40 9.79 -10.83
N GLY A 47 -1.76 9.03 -11.87
CA GLY A 47 -1.71 9.49 -13.27
C GLY A 47 -0.31 9.48 -13.90
N ARG A 48 0.69 8.93 -13.20
CA ARG A 48 2.03 8.70 -13.75
C ARG A 48 2.12 7.31 -14.38
N ASP A 49 2.82 7.21 -15.50
CA ASP A 49 2.96 5.95 -16.25
C ASP A 49 3.97 4.97 -15.62
N ASP A 50 4.88 5.49 -14.78
CA ASP A 50 5.87 4.66 -14.09
C ASP A 50 5.25 4.00 -12.84
N PRO A 51 5.29 2.65 -12.72
CA PRO A 51 4.84 1.98 -11.51
C PRO A 51 5.77 2.30 -10.33
N ASP A 52 5.29 2.12 -9.10
CA ASP A 52 6.18 2.12 -7.92
C ASP A 52 7.19 0.98 -8.10
N PRO A 53 8.50 1.26 -8.14
CA PRO A 53 9.51 0.23 -8.37
C PRO A 53 9.66 -0.73 -7.18
N ASP A 54 9.12 -0.39 -6.01
CA ASP A 54 9.19 -1.21 -4.81
C ASP A 54 7.77 -1.55 -4.31
N ALA A 55 7.57 -2.78 -3.83
CA ALA A 55 6.31 -3.19 -3.19
C ALA A 55 6.11 -2.53 -1.81
N ARG A 56 5.66 -1.26 -1.80
CA ARG A 56 5.56 -0.40 -0.60
C ARG A 56 4.17 0.07 -0.26
N ILE A 57 3.19 -0.07 -1.16
CA ILE A 57 1.81 0.33 -0.88
C ILE A 57 0.82 -0.67 -1.47
N LEU A 58 -0.19 -0.96 -0.67
CA LEU A 58 -1.35 -1.75 -1.07
C LEU A 58 -2.61 -1.09 -0.54
N TRP A 59 -3.52 -0.82 -1.44
CA TRP A 59 -4.84 -0.33 -1.13
C TRP A 59 -5.86 -1.46 -1.12
N ALA A 60 -6.87 -1.34 -0.25
CA ALA A 60 -8.09 -2.15 -0.29
C ALA A 60 -9.24 -1.37 0.36
N THR A 61 -10.47 -1.75 0.05
CA THR A 61 -11.66 -1.26 0.73
C THR A 61 -12.16 -2.34 1.69
N CYS A 62 -12.30 -1.98 2.96
CA CYS A 62 -12.76 -2.87 4.03
C CYS A 62 -14.06 -2.30 4.62
N ASP A 63 -15.21 -2.94 4.35
CA ASP A 63 -16.52 -2.49 4.84
C ASP A 63 -16.78 -0.98 4.62
N GLY A 64 -16.53 -0.52 3.39
CA GLY A 64 -16.69 0.88 2.99
C GLY A 64 -15.58 1.84 3.43
N VAL A 65 -14.55 1.38 4.14
CA VAL A 65 -13.36 2.19 4.49
C VAL A 65 -12.23 1.93 3.51
N ARG A 66 -11.73 2.99 2.86
CA ARG A 66 -10.55 2.89 1.99
C ARG A 66 -9.29 2.86 2.86
N VAL A 67 -8.53 1.76 2.80
CA VAL A 67 -7.34 1.53 3.61
C VAL A 67 -6.10 1.45 2.71
N ALA A 68 -5.06 2.20 3.06
CA ALA A 68 -3.71 2.07 2.51
C ALA A 68 -2.77 1.47 3.58
N SER A 69 -2.12 0.35 3.24
CA SER A 69 -1.02 -0.23 3.99
C SER A 69 0.29 0.21 3.35
N CYS A 70 1.05 1.04 4.05
CA CYS A 70 2.23 1.74 3.54
C CYS A 70 3.52 1.32 4.25
N TYR A 71 4.61 1.19 3.48
CA TYR A 71 5.97 1.06 3.99
C TYR A 71 6.89 2.08 3.30
N ILE A 72 6.97 3.27 3.89
CA ILE A 72 7.60 4.44 3.26
C ILE A 72 9.11 4.21 3.09
N PRO A 73 9.72 4.67 1.98
CA PRO A 73 11.16 4.63 1.86
C PRO A 73 11.85 5.33 3.05
N ASN A 74 12.83 4.66 3.65
CA ASN A 74 13.56 5.21 4.80
C ASN A 74 14.27 6.54 4.48
N GLY A 75 14.78 6.69 3.26
CA GLY A 75 15.44 7.91 2.80
C GLY A 75 16.94 8.01 3.13
N ARG A 76 17.48 7.19 4.02
CA ARG A 76 18.88 7.27 4.49
C ARG A 76 19.20 8.67 5.03
N GLU A 77 20.21 9.35 4.48
CA GLU A 77 20.64 10.69 4.89
C GLU A 77 20.21 11.75 3.87
N VAL A 78 20.04 13.00 4.34
CA VAL A 78 19.63 14.12 3.50
C VAL A 78 20.63 14.32 2.36
N GLY A 79 20.12 14.45 1.14
CA GLY A 79 20.91 14.60 -0.08
C GLY A 79 21.31 13.29 -0.76
N HIS A 80 21.09 12.13 -0.13
CA HIS A 80 21.25 10.83 -0.78
C HIS A 80 20.13 10.60 -1.81
N ASP A 81 20.40 9.88 -2.91
CA ASP A 81 19.37 9.45 -3.88
C ASP A 81 18.13 8.79 -3.26
N HIS A 82 18.28 7.98 -2.21
CA HIS A 82 17.14 7.40 -1.50
C HIS A 82 16.28 8.44 -0.79
N TRP A 83 16.86 9.58 -0.39
CA TRP A 83 16.13 10.69 0.21
C TRP A 83 15.27 11.38 -0.85
N HIS A 84 15.81 11.61 -2.05
CA HIS A 84 15.03 12.12 -3.18
C HIS A 84 13.90 11.15 -3.57
N TYR A 85 14.18 9.84 -3.59
CA TYR A 85 13.16 8.83 -3.81
C TYR A 85 12.08 8.85 -2.71
N LYS A 86 12.45 8.99 -1.42
CA LYS A 86 11.46 9.15 -0.33
C LYS A 86 10.52 10.33 -0.59
N LEU A 87 11.08 11.48 -0.99
CA LEU A 87 10.29 12.67 -1.25
C LEU A 87 9.37 12.52 -2.46
N ASP A 88 9.87 11.94 -3.55
CA ASP A 88 9.04 11.66 -4.73
C ASP A 88 7.92 10.68 -4.38
N TRP A 89 8.22 9.59 -3.67
CA TRP A 89 7.25 8.60 -3.22
C TRP A 89 6.16 9.21 -2.34
N LEU A 90 6.53 10.12 -1.41
CA LEU A 90 5.55 10.87 -0.60
C LEU A 90 4.68 11.80 -1.46
N GLY A 91 5.27 12.42 -2.49
CA GLY A 91 4.53 13.20 -3.49
C GLY A 91 3.52 12.33 -4.26
N ARG A 92 3.94 11.14 -4.70
CA ARG A 92 3.06 10.15 -5.35
C ARG A 92 1.89 9.73 -4.45
N LEU A 93 2.15 9.45 -3.18
CA LEU A 93 1.09 9.14 -2.21
C LEU A 93 0.09 10.29 -2.05
N HIS A 94 0.59 11.53 -1.97
CA HIS A 94 -0.26 12.71 -1.92
C HIS A 94 -1.13 12.84 -3.18
N ASP A 95 -0.54 12.71 -4.37
CA ASP A 95 -1.23 12.85 -5.65
C ASP A 95 -2.26 11.73 -5.86
N ASP A 96 -1.92 10.51 -5.47
CA ASP A 96 -2.82 9.36 -5.50
C ASP A 96 -4.04 9.57 -4.59
N LEU A 97 -3.83 10.05 -3.36
CA LEU A 97 -4.91 10.41 -2.44
C LEU A 97 -5.80 11.50 -3.03
N ALA A 98 -5.22 12.57 -3.58
CA ALA A 98 -5.98 13.68 -4.16
C ALA A 98 -6.81 13.24 -5.37
N ALA A 99 -6.34 12.27 -6.15
CA ALA A 99 -7.03 11.77 -7.34
C ALA A 99 -8.08 10.71 -7.03
N ASN A 100 -7.91 9.92 -5.96
CA ASN A 100 -8.68 8.69 -5.73
C ASN A 100 -9.47 8.67 -4.41
N ALA A 101 -9.38 9.71 -3.58
CA ALA A 101 -10.13 9.81 -2.33
C ALA A 101 -10.93 11.11 -2.23
N ASP A 102 -12.22 10.99 -1.94
CA ASP A 102 -13.03 12.10 -1.44
C ASP A 102 -13.19 11.97 0.07
N VAL A 103 -12.29 12.61 0.83
CA VAL A 103 -12.29 12.53 2.30
C VAL A 103 -13.53 13.15 2.97
N ALA A 104 -14.35 13.89 2.20
CA ALA A 104 -15.62 14.42 2.71
C ALA A 104 -16.76 13.40 2.55
N ALA A 105 -16.65 12.48 1.58
CA ALA A 105 -17.66 11.47 1.29
C ALA A 105 -17.32 10.10 1.90
N ASP A 106 -16.05 9.69 1.82
CA ASP A 106 -15.59 8.34 2.13
C ASP A 106 -14.51 8.35 3.24
N PRO A 107 -14.63 7.47 4.25
CA PRO A 107 -13.59 7.32 5.25
C PRO A 107 -12.34 6.69 4.64
N VAL A 108 -11.21 7.38 4.79
CA VAL A 108 -9.91 6.92 4.31
C VAL A 108 -8.92 6.82 5.46
N VAL A 109 -8.15 5.74 5.49
CA VAL A 109 -7.11 5.49 6.49
C VAL A 109 -5.81 5.12 5.77
N VAL A 110 -4.77 5.91 6.01
CA VAL A 110 -3.41 5.64 5.53
C VAL A 110 -2.57 5.26 6.74
N VAL A 111 -2.11 4.01 6.79
CA VAL A 111 -1.40 3.44 7.94
C VAL A 111 -0.13 2.73 7.47
N GLY A 112 0.86 2.65 8.35
CA GLY A 112 2.15 2.09 7.96
C GLY A 112 3.31 2.49 8.86
N ASP A 113 4.51 2.25 8.34
CA ASP A 113 5.79 2.73 8.88
C ASP A 113 6.29 3.89 7.98
N PHE A 114 6.49 5.07 8.59
CA PHE A 114 6.65 6.38 7.93
C PHE A 114 8.09 6.94 8.00
#